data_AF-A0A1G0ZPV8-F1
#
_entry.id   AF-A0A1G0ZPV8-F1
#
_cell.length_a   1.000
_cell.length_b   1.000
_cell.length_c   1.000
_cell.angle_alpha   90.00
_cell.angle_beta   90.00
_cell.angle_gamma   90.00
#
_symmetry.space_group_name_H-M   'P 1'
#
loop_
_entity.id
_entity.type
_entity.pdbx_description
1 polymer ?
#
loop_
_entity_poly.entity_id
_entity_poly.type
_entity_poly.pdbx_seq_one_letter_code
_entity_poly.pdbx_strand_id
1 'polypeptide(L)'
;MNAKKGGTVFSILIVGIFACMLSLGSVRFQVLRLTNACLLGRETSAHCQSWQDVSSQSIRSIYDYRILAVGFNEAMCQVWHRLTGGDVLTALKLSVFLLRTLVLFTTFYVLIAFGVPRGSALCGILFVQYSINASFFNEGLNHYEPMFLLLFLWFLLLSLKGAWTWLPLVTVVASLVKETAVLLPILHMVIHWRNENVISIRQQVRINGEIVATSTVMVVLSLATYCLLRWGWADRGINTMVDQARWYGWGLEALRHNLTTPAVFTNYLTTYHLFLLLPFVLWNKQSPLHRRLVLWFCPLYILPHLLTARVEESRLFLPLLIVVLPGSIMSLLRLISHGRHERFGLGVQD
;
A
#
# COMPACT_ATOMS: atom_id res chain seq x y z
N MET A 1 -16.95 -27.94 -21.04
CA MET A 1 -15.99 -27.40 -20.04
C MET A 1 -15.21 -26.13 -20.46
N ASN A 2 -15.41 -25.53 -21.64
CA ASN A 2 -14.59 -24.39 -22.10
C ASN A 2 -15.14 -22.96 -21.86
N ALA A 3 -16.42 -22.80 -21.52
CA ALA A 3 -17.03 -21.46 -21.35
C ALA A 3 -16.46 -20.65 -20.16
N LYS A 4 -15.97 -21.32 -19.10
CA LYS A 4 -15.40 -20.63 -17.92
C LYS A 4 -14.02 -20.00 -18.16
N LYS A 5 -13.23 -20.49 -19.12
CA LYS A 5 -11.90 -19.93 -19.43
C LYS A 5 -12.00 -18.62 -20.21
N GLY A 6 -12.94 -18.51 -21.15
CA GLY A 6 -13.13 -17.29 -21.96
C GLY A 6 -13.54 -16.07 -21.14
N GLY A 7 -14.44 -16.24 -20.16
CA GLY A 7 -14.87 -15.15 -19.29
C GLY A 7 -13.76 -14.54 -18.42
N THR A 8 -12.77 -15.34 -18.02
CA THR A 8 -11.64 -14.89 -17.20
C THR A 8 -10.69 -14.01 -18.01
N VAL A 9 -10.32 -14.43 -19.23
CA VAL A 9 -9.43 -13.65 -20.11
C VAL A 9 -10.05 -12.31 -20.47
N PHE A 10 -11.34 -12.30 -20.82
CA PHE A 10 -12.06 -11.07 -21.15
C PHE A 10 -12.13 -10.10 -19.95
N SER A 11 -12.37 -10.63 -18.74
CA SER A 11 -12.37 -9.82 -17.51
C SER A 11 -11.00 -9.21 -17.23
N ILE A 12 -9.92 -9.99 -17.42
CA ILE A 12 -8.54 -9.50 -17.26
C ILE A 12 -8.27 -8.33 -18.20
N LEU A 13 -8.63 -8.46 -19.48
CA LEU A 13 -8.41 -7.42 -20.48
C LEU A 13 -9.18 -6.14 -20.17
N ILE A 14 -10.46 -6.23 -19.84
CA ILE A 14 -11.29 -5.05 -19.51
C ILE A 14 -10.71 -4.32 -18.30
N VAL A 15 -10.40 -5.04 -17.23
CA VAL A 15 -9.86 -4.43 -16.00
C VAL A 15 -8.49 -3.82 -16.28
N GLY A 16 -7.66 -4.48 -17.10
CA GLY A 16 -6.37 -3.96 -17.55
C GLY A 16 -6.51 -2.64 -18.32
N ILE A 17 -7.36 -2.60 -19.34
CA ILE A 17 -7.61 -1.38 -20.14
C ILE A 17 -8.15 -0.26 -19.24
N PHE A 18 -9.11 -0.57 -18.36
CA PHE A 18 -9.68 0.41 -17.45
C PHE A 18 -8.63 0.98 -16.48
N ALA A 19 -7.81 0.12 -15.88
CA ALA A 19 -6.69 0.52 -15.02
C ALA A 19 -5.68 1.39 -15.78
N CYS A 20 -5.33 1.04 -17.02
CA CYS A 20 -4.47 1.85 -17.88
C CYS A 20 -5.06 3.25 -18.11
N MET A 21 -6.34 3.35 -18.50
CA MET A 21 -6.99 4.64 -18.75
C MET A 21 -6.99 5.53 -17.50
N LEU A 22 -7.31 4.96 -16.33
CA LEU A 22 -7.29 5.69 -15.06
C LEU A 22 -5.88 6.16 -14.67
N SER A 23 -4.89 5.28 -14.82
CA SER A 23 -3.49 5.61 -14.55
C SER A 23 -2.98 6.71 -15.47
N LEU A 24 -3.32 6.66 -16.77
CA LEU A 24 -2.96 7.70 -17.73
C LEU A 24 -3.58 9.05 -17.35
N GLY A 25 -4.87 9.04 -16.98
CA GLY A 25 -5.56 10.23 -16.46
C GLY A 25 -4.89 10.79 -15.19
N SER A 26 -4.46 9.91 -14.27
CA SER A 26 -3.72 10.24 -13.05
C SER A 26 -2.44 11.01 -13.33
N VAL A 27 -1.59 10.43 -14.19
CA VAL A 27 -0.27 10.99 -14.51
C VAL A 27 -0.45 12.30 -15.27
N ARG A 28 -1.38 12.34 -16.23
CA ARG A 28 -1.71 13.58 -16.96
C ARG A 28 -2.19 14.68 -16.01
N PHE A 29 -3.08 14.36 -15.08
CA PHE A 29 -3.55 15.32 -14.07
C PHE A 29 -2.40 15.90 -13.26
N GLN A 30 -1.49 15.04 -12.77
CA GLN A 30 -0.34 15.47 -11.99
C GLN A 30 0.65 16.32 -12.80
N VAL A 31 0.91 15.95 -14.06
CA VAL A 31 1.76 16.72 -14.97
C VAL A 31 1.16 18.09 -15.29
N LEU A 32 -0.15 18.17 -15.52
CA LEU A 32 -0.84 19.45 -15.75
C LEU A 32 -0.79 20.34 -14.50
N ARG A 33 -0.92 19.74 -13.32
CA ARG A 33 -0.90 20.47 -12.05
C ARG A 33 0.47 21.07 -11.72
N LEU A 34 1.53 20.29 -11.89
CA LEU A 34 2.89 20.72 -11.55
C LEU A 34 3.61 21.40 -12.71
N THR A 35 3.16 21.21 -13.95
CA THR A 35 3.84 21.59 -15.20
C THR A 35 5.10 20.76 -15.48
N ASN A 36 5.45 20.62 -16.77
CA ASN A 36 6.68 19.93 -17.17
C ASN A 36 7.94 20.64 -16.66
N ALA A 37 7.94 21.98 -16.60
CA ALA A 37 9.11 22.75 -16.18
C ALA A 37 9.44 22.48 -14.70
N CYS A 38 8.44 22.47 -13.83
CA CYS A 38 8.64 22.13 -12.41
C CYS A 38 9.12 20.68 -12.24
N LEU A 39 8.51 19.73 -12.96
CA LEU A 39 8.89 18.32 -12.86
C LEU A 39 10.30 18.07 -13.39
N LEU A 40 10.72 18.75 -14.46
CA LEU A 40 12.07 18.62 -14.99
C LEU A 40 13.11 19.10 -13.97
N GLY A 41 12.91 20.29 -13.38
CA GLY A 41 13.85 20.82 -12.39
C GLY A 41 13.86 20.05 -11.08
N ARG A 42 12.70 19.54 -10.64
CA ARG A 42 12.57 18.86 -9.35
C ARG A 42 12.84 17.36 -9.44
N GLU A 43 12.13 16.64 -10.30
CA GLU A 43 12.15 15.17 -10.33
C GLU A 43 13.41 14.64 -11.01
N THR A 44 13.88 15.26 -12.09
CA THR A 44 15.11 14.79 -12.76
C THR A 44 16.32 15.01 -11.88
N SER A 45 16.46 16.19 -11.26
CA SER A 45 17.55 16.43 -10.31
C SER A 45 17.47 15.52 -9.09
N ALA A 46 16.28 15.32 -8.51
CA ALA A 46 16.10 14.39 -7.40
C ALA A 46 16.41 12.93 -7.78
N HIS A 47 16.02 12.47 -8.97
CA HIS A 47 16.37 11.15 -9.49
C HIS A 47 17.88 11.00 -9.68
N CYS A 48 18.52 11.95 -10.36
CA CYS A 48 19.97 11.92 -10.58
C CYS A 48 20.74 11.90 -9.27
N GLN A 49 20.34 12.71 -8.29
CA GLN A 49 20.95 12.70 -6.96
C GLN A 49 20.74 11.35 -6.26
N SER A 50 19.52 10.82 -6.27
CA SER A 50 19.21 9.52 -5.64
C SER A 50 20.00 8.38 -6.27
N TRP A 51 20.12 8.37 -7.60
CA TRP A 51 20.91 7.38 -8.32
C TRP A 51 22.40 7.52 -7.99
N GLN A 52 22.92 8.75 -7.96
CA GLN A 52 24.29 9.01 -7.55
C GLN A 52 24.54 8.45 -6.15
N ASP A 53 23.70 8.80 -5.16
CA ASP A 53 23.84 8.36 -3.76
C ASP A 53 23.80 6.83 -3.63
N VAL A 54 22.92 6.15 -4.38
CA VAL A 54 22.86 4.69 -4.43
C VAL A 54 24.12 4.10 -5.08
N SER A 55 24.61 4.69 -6.17
CA SER A 55 25.77 4.20 -6.91
C SER A 55 27.09 4.42 -6.17
N SER A 56 27.22 5.51 -5.41
CA SER A 56 28.39 5.84 -4.59
C SER A 56 28.30 5.30 -3.16
N GLN A 57 27.24 4.56 -2.82
CA GLN A 57 27.01 4.02 -1.48
C GLN A 57 27.00 5.09 -0.38
N SER A 58 26.52 6.29 -0.71
CA SER A 58 26.56 7.47 0.16
C SER A 58 25.15 7.91 0.58
N ILE A 59 24.27 6.96 0.89
CA ILE A 59 22.91 7.26 1.32
C ILE A 59 22.97 7.93 2.70
N ARG A 60 22.44 9.15 2.77
CA ARG A 60 22.57 10.00 3.96
C ARG A 60 21.49 9.77 5.00
N SER A 61 20.26 9.44 4.58
CA SER A 61 19.11 9.31 5.48
C SER A 61 18.65 7.88 5.66
N ILE A 62 18.12 7.63 6.86
CA ILE A 62 17.48 6.39 7.26
C ILE A 62 16.25 6.03 6.41
N TYR A 63 15.61 7.03 5.80
CA TYR A 63 14.40 6.89 4.99
C TYR A 63 14.67 6.92 3.48
N ASP A 64 15.94 7.07 3.08
CA ASP A 64 16.38 7.15 1.68
C ASP A 64 16.85 5.81 1.13
N TYR A 65 16.79 4.72 1.93
CA TYR A 65 17.10 3.35 1.49
C TYR A 65 16.01 2.75 0.60
N ARG A 66 15.67 3.45 -0.49
CA ARG A 66 14.65 3.09 -1.48
C ARG A 66 15.30 2.50 -2.73
N ILE A 67 16.32 1.65 -2.52
CA ILE A 67 17.26 1.22 -3.56
C ILE A 67 16.53 0.54 -4.72
N LEU A 68 15.52 -0.28 -4.44
CA LEU A 68 14.78 -0.95 -5.50
C LEU A 68 13.99 0.03 -6.36
N ALA A 69 13.36 1.04 -5.75
CA ALA A 69 12.59 2.04 -6.49
C ALA A 69 13.49 2.92 -7.37
N VAL A 70 14.65 3.34 -6.84
CA VAL A 70 15.65 4.11 -7.60
C VAL A 70 16.22 3.27 -8.75
N GLY A 71 16.64 2.03 -8.49
CA GLY A 71 17.17 1.13 -9.51
C GLY A 71 16.15 0.76 -10.59
N PHE A 72 14.89 0.57 -10.22
CA PHE A 72 13.81 0.36 -11.18
C PHE A 72 13.62 1.56 -12.12
N ASN A 73 13.59 2.78 -11.57
CA ASN A 73 13.46 3.98 -12.39
C ASN A 73 14.66 4.17 -13.30
N GLU A 74 15.87 3.91 -12.81
CA GLU A 74 17.07 3.99 -13.63
C GLU A 74 17.04 2.97 -14.79
N ALA A 75 16.63 1.72 -14.51
CA ALA A 75 16.42 0.73 -15.56
C ALA A 75 15.38 1.18 -16.59
N MET A 76 14.28 1.79 -16.15
CA MET A 76 13.26 2.35 -17.03
C MET A 76 13.81 3.52 -17.88
N CYS A 77 14.61 4.41 -17.30
CA CYS A 77 15.30 5.47 -18.01
C CYS A 77 16.22 4.93 -19.10
N GLN A 78 17.03 3.92 -18.78
CA GLN A 78 17.93 3.29 -19.74
C GLN A 78 17.19 2.58 -20.88
N VAL A 79 16.13 1.83 -20.56
CA VAL A 79 15.29 1.17 -21.57
C VAL A 79 14.63 2.20 -22.47
N TRP A 80 14.03 3.24 -21.90
CA TRP A 80 13.34 4.28 -22.66
C TRP A 80 14.29 5.06 -23.58
N HIS A 81 15.44 5.46 -23.04
CA HIS A 81 16.47 6.16 -23.79
C HIS A 81 16.97 5.32 -24.97
N ARG A 82 17.21 4.02 -24.78
CA ARG A 82 17.63 3.11 -25.86
C ARG A 82 16.54 2.91 -26.92
N LEU A 83 15.27 2.86 -26.54
CA LEU A 83 14.17 2.59 -27.47
C LEU A 83 13.75 3.82 -28.30
N THR A 84 13.83 5.02 -27.72
CA THR A 84 13.20 6.21 -28.31
C THR A 84 14.10 7.44 -28.36
N GLY A 85 15.29 7.39 -27.74
CA GLY A 85 16.10 8.60 -27.51
C GLY A 85 15.45 9.60 -26.55
N GLY A 86 14.37 9.22 -25.86
CA GLY A 86 13.57 10.13 -25.05
C GLY A 86 14.27 10.59 -23.77
N ASP A 87 13.71 11.65 -23.17
CA ASP A 87 14.23 12.24 -21.94
C ASP A 87 13.90 11.43 -20.67
N VAL A 88 14.67 11.70 -19.61
CA VAL A 88 14.52 11.08 -18.28
C VAL A 88 13.12 11.31 -17.71
N LEU A 89 12.58 12.53 -17.85
CA LEU A 89 11.27 12.87 -17.29
C LEU A 89 10.14 12.02 -17.88
N THR A 90 10.22 11.71 -19.17
CA THR A 90 9.26 10.87 -19.89
C THR A 90 9.35 9.43 -19.39
N ALA A 91 10.56 8.92 -19.18
CA ALA A 91 10.76 7.60 -18.59
C ALA A 91 10.17 7.54 -17.16
N LEU A 92 10.42 8.56 -16.33
CA LEU A 92 9.86 8.65 -14.97
C LEU A 92 8.32 8.70 -14.97
N LYS A 93 7.71 9.44 -15.88
CA LYS A 93 6.24 9.46 -16.07
C LYS A 93 5.72 8.08 -16.46
N LEU A 94 6.41 7.39 -17.36
CA LEU A 94 6.06 6.04 -17.80
C LEU A 94 6.17 5.02 -16.65
N SER A 95 7.20 5.13 -15.82
CA SER A 95 7.36 4.31 -14.61
C SER A 95 6.18 4.46 -13.65
N VAL A 96 5.77 5.70 -13.34
CA VAL A 96 4.58 5.94 -12.49
C VAL A 96 3.31 5.40 -13.15
N PHE A 97 3.14 5.65 -14.44
CA PHE A 97 2.00 5.15 -15.19
C PHE A 97 1.89 3.62 -15.09
N LEU A 98 3.01 2.91 -15.28
CA LEU A 98 3.06 1.45 -15.19
C LEU A 98 2.74 0.98 -13.76
N LEU A 99 3.41 1.56 -12.75
CA LEU A 99 3.20 1.18 -11.35
C LEU A 99 1.76 1.43 -10.89
N ARG A 100 1.17 2.60 -11.21
CA ARG A 100 -0.23 2.89 -10.87
C ARG A 100 -1.19 1.96 -11.60
N THR A 101 -0.93 1.62 -12.86
CA THR A 101 -1.73 0.63 -13.60
C THR A 101 -1.73 -0.72 -12.87
N LEU A 102 -0.55 -1.20 -12.48
CA LEU A 102 -0.39 -2.46 -11.75
C LEU A 102 -1.06 -2.42 -10.36
N VAL A 103 -0.98 -1.30 -9.64
CA VAL A 103 -1.68 -1.09 -8.36
C VAL A 103 -3.20 -1.21 -8.55
N LEU A 104 -3.79 -0.47 -9.50
CA LEU A 104 -5.23 -0.50 -9.75
C LEU A 104 -5.70 -1.89 -10.19
N PHE A 105 -4.96 -2.51 -11.11
CA PHE A 105 -5.23 -3.86 -11.58
C PHE A 105 -5.18 -4.88 -10.43
N THR A 106 -4.13 -4.86 -9.61
CA THR A 106 -3.98 -5.79 -8.49
C THR A 106 -5.04 -5.54 -7.43
N THR A 107 -5.41 -4.28 -7.18
CA THR A 107 -6.47 -3.93 -6.22
C THR A 107 -7.81 -4.55 -6.60
N PHE A 108 -8.15 -4.59 -7.91
CA PHE A 108 -9.34 -5.32 -8.35
C PHE A 108 -9.34 -6.76 -7.86
N TYR A 109 -8.26 -7.51 -8.09
CA TYR A 109 -8.18 -8.92 -7.70
C TYR A 109 -8.15 -9.12 -6.18
N VAL A 110 -7.56 -8.19 -5.44
CA VAL A 110 -7.65 -8.17 -3.97
C VAL A 110 -9.10 -8.00 -3.52
N LEU A 111 -9.85 -7.05 -4.09
CA LEU A 111 -11.27 -6.86 -3.78
C LEU A 111 -12.09 -8.12 -4.12
N ILE A 112 -11.83 -8.76 -5.27
CA ILE A 112 -12.45 -10.05 -5.61
C ILE A 112 -12.07 -11.14 -4.61
N ALA A 113 -10.82 -11.20 -4.16
CA ALA A 113 -10.37 -12.18 -3.17
C ALA A 113 -11.04 -11.98 -1.80
N PHE A 114 -11.43 -10.75 -1.46
CA PHE A 114 -12.27 -10.45 -0.30
C PHE A 114 -13.76 -10.79 -0.50
N GLY A 115 -14.16 -11.22 -1.70
CA GLY A 115 -15.56 -11.54 -2.03
C GLY A 115 -16.39 -10.34 -2.49
N VAL A 116 -15.77 -9.21 -2.82
CA VAL A 116 -16.48 -8.05 -3.38
C VAL A 116 -16.97 -8.40 -4.80
N PRO A 117 -18.25 -8.16 -5.13
CA PRO A 117 -18.76 -8.36 -6.49
C PRO A 117 -18.02 -7.50 -7.52
N ARG A 118 -17.86 -8.01 -8.75
CA ARG A 118 -17.06 -7.36 -9.81
C ARG A 118 -17.44 -5.90 -10.07
N GLY A 119 -18.74 -5.59 -10.17
CA GLY A 119 -19.19 -4.22 -10.39
C GLY A 119 -18.78 -3.26 -9.27
N SER A 120 -18.95 -3.69 -8.00
CA SER A 120 -18.52 -2.92 -6.85
C SER A 120 -16.99 -2.84 -6.72
N ALA A 121 -16.26 -3.87 -7.17
CA ALA A 121 -14.81 -3.84 -7.22
C ALA A 121 -14.30 -2.78 -8.22
N LEU A 122 -14.96 -2.57 -9.36
CA LEU A 122 -14.64 -1.48 -10.29
C LEU A 122 -14.84 -0.10 -9.64
N CYS A 123 -15.92 0.10 -8.89
CA CYS A 123 -16.10 1.30 -8.07
C CYS A 123 -14.99 1.46 -7.02
N GLY A 124 -14.54 0.35 -6.43
CA GLY A 124 -13.41 0.33 -5.51
C GLY A 124 -12.11 0.82 -6.17
N ILE A 125 -11.82 0.40 -7.42
CA ILE A 125 -10.66 0.91 -8.17
C ILE A 125 -10.76 2.42 -8.38
N LEU A 126 -11.94 2.94 -8.74
CA LEU A 126 -12.14 4.39 -8.90
C LEU A 126 -11.84 5.14 -7.60
N PHE A 127 -12.25 4.58 -6.46
CA PHE A 127 -11.94 5.14 -5.15
C PHE A 127 -10.44 5.11 -4.83
N VAL A 128 -9.75 4.00 -5.11
CA VAL A 128 -8.29 3.88 -4.95
C VAL A 128 -7.58 4.92 -5.83
N GLN A 129 -8.03 5.07 -7.07
CA GLN A 129 -7.48 6.03 -8.02
C GLN A 129 -7.65 7.47 -7.54
N TYR A 130 -8.83 7.82 -7.04
CA TYR A 130 -9.07 9.10 -6.40
C TYR A 130 -8.13 9.32 -5.21
N SER A 131 -8.00 8.31 -4.34
CA SER A 131 -7.18 8.38 -3.12
C SER A 131 -5.69 8.57 -3.44
N ILE A 132 -5.19 7.90 -4.48
CA ILE A 132 -3.85 8.11 -5.02
C ILE A 132 -3.69 9.57 -5.46
N ASN A 133 -4.60 10.11 -6.27
CA ASN A 133 -4.51 11.51 -6.74
C ASN A 133 -4.58 12.51 -5.58
N ALA A 134 -5.44 12.27 -4.59
CA ALA A 134 -5.55 13.10 -3.40
C ALA A 134 -4.25 13.07 -2.59
N SER A 135 -3.67 11.89 -2.38
CA SER A 135 -2.43 11.73 -1.62
C SER A 135 -1.20 12.29 -2.30
N PHE A 136 -1.19 12.37 -3.64
CA PHE A 136 -0.08 12.96 -4.41
C PHE A 136 -0.39 14.37 -4.94
N PHE A 137 -1.46 15.03 -4.46
CA PHE A 137 -1.98 16.26 -5.08
C PHE A 137 -0.95 17.40 -5.20
N ASN A 138 -0.09 17.58 -4.19
CA ASN A 138 0.99 18.57 -4.17
C ASN A 138 2.38 17.93 -4.18
N GLU A 139 2.45 16.66 -4.55
CA GLU A 139 3.69 15.89 -4.53
C GLU A 139 4.22 15.64 -5.93
N GLY A 140 5.54 15.42 -6.00
CA GLY A 140 6.21 14.92 -7.20
C GLY A 140 5.67 13.58 -7.67
N LEU A 141 6.29 13.00 -8.69
CA LEU A 141 5.84 11.74 -9.29
C LEU A 141 5.87 10.58 -8.28
N ASN A 142 6.74 10.66 -7.28
CA ASN A 142 6.77 9.83 -6.07
C ASN A 142 6.68 8.33 -6.38
N HIS A 143 7.71 7.82 -7.06
CA HIS A 143 7.72 6.48 -7.66
C HIS A 143 7.70 5.33 -6.65
N TYR A 144 8.23 5.54 -5.45
CA TYR A 144 8.41 4.48 -4.46
C TYR A 144 7.11 4.11 -3.74
N GLU A 145 6.19 5.05 -3.53
CA GLU A 145 4.91 4.75 -2.85
C GLU A 145 4.00 3.83 -3.69
N PRO A 146 3.76 4.06 -5.00
CA PRO A 146 3.05 3.10 -5.84
C PRO A 146 3.72 1.72 -5.90
N MET A 147 5.05 1.67 -5.90
CA MET A 147 5.79 0.39 -5.86
C MET A 147 5.58 -0.34 -4.54
N PHE A 148 5.70 0.36 -3.41
CA PHE A 148 5.46 -0.23 -2.09
C PHE A 148 4.01 -0.70 -1.95
N LEU A 149 3.05 0.10 -2.41
CA LEU A 149 1.64 -0.25 -2.43
C LEU A 149 1.37 -1.50 -3.30
N LEU A 150 2.03 -1.61 -4.45
CA LEU A 150 1.94 -2.80 -5.30
C LEU A 150 2.44 -4.06 -4.59
N LEU A 151 3.60 -3.98 -3.94
CA LEU A 151 4.17 -5.11 -3.19
C LEU A 151 3.30 -5.49 -2.00
N PHE A 152 2.71 -4.51 -1.32
CA PHE A 152 1.73 -4.73 -0.27
C PHE A 152 0.48 -5.45 -0.81
N LEU A 153 -0.04 -5.03 -1.96
CA LEU A 153 -1.18 -5.67 -2.62
C LEU A 153 -0.87 -7.11 -3.06
N TRP A 154 0.32 -7.36 -3.61
CA TRP A 154 0.77 -8.71 -3.95
C TRP A 154 0.89 -9.59 -2.72
N PHE A 155 1.50 -9.08 -1.65
CA PHE A 155 1.60 -9.80 -0.38
C PHE A 155 0.21 -10.20 0.12
N LEU A 156 -0.73 -9.25 0.15
CA LEU A 156 -2.09 -9.50 0.61
C LEU A 156 -2.80 -10.52 -0.29
N LEU A 157 -2.71 -10.37 -1.62
CA LEU A 157 -3.32 -11.29 -2.56
C LEU A 157 -2.78 -12.72 -2.39
N LEU A 158 -1.46 -12.87 -2.27
CA LEU A 158 -0.82 -14.17 -2.04
C LEU A 158 -1.24 -14.78 -0.69
N SER A 159 -1.33 -13.97 0.37
CA SER A 159 -1.80 -14.41 1.68
C SER A 159 -3.26 -14.91 1.59
N LEU A 160 -4.15 -14.13 0.98
CA LEU A 160 -5.56 -14.51 0.78
C LEU A 160 -5.73 -15.76 -0.08
N LYS A 161 -4.80 -16.01 -1.02
CA LYS A 161 -4.81 -17.19 -1.88
C LYS A 161 -4.10 -18.41 -1.29
N GLY A 162 -3.51 -18.30 -0.10
CA GLY A 162 -2.78 -19.40 0.53
C GLY A 162 -1.41 -19.69 -0.08
N ALA A 163 -0.87 -18.78 -0.89
CA ALA A 163 0.42 -18.94 -1.57
C ALA A 163 1.60 -18.52 -0.66
N TRP A 164 1.71 -19.14 0.51
CA TRP A 164 2.58 -18.68 1.61
C TRP A 164 4.08 -18.76 1.30
N THR A 165 4.48 -19.67 0.40
CA THR A 165 5.87 -19.86 -0.02
C THR A 165 6.49 -18.62 -0.65
N TRP A 166 5.68 -17.74 -1.25
CA TRP A 166 6.13 -16.51 -1.90
C TRP A 166 6.21 -15.30 -0.96
N LEU A 167 5.58 -15.36 0.22
CA LEU A 167 5.50 -14.23 1.15
C LEU A 167 6.88 -13.76 1.66
N PRO A 168 7.84 -14.65 1.98
CA PRO A 168 9.20 -14.24 2.34
C PRO A 168 9.90 -13.44 1.24
N LEU A 169 9.80 -13.89 -0.02
CA LEU A 169 10.40 -13.18 -1.15
C LEU A 169 9.80 -11.79 -1.32
N VAL A 170 8.46 -11.68 -1.31
CA VAL A 170 7.79 -10.37 -1.43
C VAL A 170 8.16 -9.46 -0.27
N THR A 171 8.32 -9.98 0.94
CA THR A 171 8.75 -9.20 2.11
C THR A 171 10.17 -8.65 1.95
N VAL A 172 11.11 -9.46 1.46
CA VAL A 172 12.48 -9.01 1.15
C VAL A 172 12.44 -7.90 0.09
N VAL A 173 11.73 -8.12 -1.02
CA VAL A 173 11.60 -7.14 -2.10
C VAL A 173 10.96 -5.84 -1.60
N ALA A 174 9.92 -5.92 -0.76
CA ALA A 174 9.30 -4.75 -0.14
C ALA A 174 10.25 -4.02 0.82
N SER A 175 11.10 -4.74 1.54
CA SER A 175 12.08 -4.16 2.45
C SER A 175 13.20 -3.41 1.72
N LEU A 176 13.44 -3.72 0.43
CA LEU A 176 14.33 -2.93 -0.44
C LEU A 176 13.70 -1.62 -0.95
N VAL A 177 12.38 -1.46 -0.75
CA VAL A 177 11.64 -0.23 -1.11
C VAL A 177 11.41 0.63 0.11
N LYS A 178 10.97 0.03 1.23
CA LYS A 178 10.56 0.77 2.43
C LYS A 178 10.68 -0.10 3.68
N GLU A 179 11.21 0.48 4.76
CA GLU A 179 11.38 -0.15 6.06
C GLU A 179 10.06 -0.60 6.70
N THR A 180 8.95 0.07 6.37
CA THR A 180 7.60 -0.30 6.83
C THR A 180 7.13 -1.66 6.30
N ALA A 181 7.87 -2.29 5.38
CA ALA A 181 7.66 -3.68 4.96
C ALA A 181 7.72 -4.68 6.13
N VAL A 182 8.38 -4.34 7.23
CA VAL A 182 8.41 -5.15 8.47
C VAL A 182 7.02 -5.37 9.09
N LEU A 183 5.99 -4.64 8.63
CA LEU A 183 4.59 -4.81 9.04
C LEU A 183 3.84 -5.88 8.22
N LEU A 184 4.36 -6.32 7.08
CA LEU A 184 3.74 -7.38 6.27
C LEU A 184 3.59 -8.72 7.03
N PRO A 185 4.54 -9.18 7.85
CA PRO A 185 4.37 -10.37 8.67
C PRO A 185 3.19 -10.28 9.63
N ILE A 186 2.96 -9.10 10.22
CA ILE A 186 1.80 -8.85 11.10
C ILE A 186 0.51 -9.04 10.31
N LEU A 187 0.43 -8.52 9.08
CA LEU A 187 -0.73 -8.71 8.21
C LEU A 187 -1.00 -10.20 7.95
N HIS A 188 0.03 -10.99 7.67
CA HIS A 188 -0.10 -12.44 7.49
C HIS A 188 -0.63 -13.12 8.75
N MET A 189 -0.09 -12.79 9.92
CA MET A 189 -0.60 -13.29 11.21
C MET A 189 -2.09 -12.95 11.36
N VAL A 190 -2.48 -11.69 11.20
CA VAL A 190 -3.87 -11.25 11.40
C VAL A 190 -4.86 -11.96 10.46
N ILE A 191 -4.48 -12.23 9.22
CA ILE A 191 -5.33 -12.93 8.24
C ILE A 191 -5.57 -14.38 8.66
N HIS A 192 -4.50 -15.09 9.02
CA HIS A 192 -4.53 -16.54 9.19
C HIS A 192 -4.67 -17.02 10.64
N TRP A 193 -4.54 -16.13 11.63
CA TRP A 193 -4.60 -16.48 13.05
C TRP A 193 -5.91 -17.20 13.40
N ARG A 194 -5.81 -18.48 13.76
CA ARG A 194 -6.97 -19.29 14.14
C ARG A 194 -7.26 -19.04 15.61
N ASN A 195 -8.41 -18.46 15.92
CA ASN A 195 -8.83 -18.29 17.31
C ASN A 195 -9.62 -19.53 17.76
N GLU A 196 -8.92 -20.48 18.38
CA GLU A 196 -9.56 -21.61 19.06
C GLU A 196 -9.80 -21.17 20.51
N ASN A 197 -10.90 -21.64 21.15
CA ASN A 197 -11.27 -21.29 22.53
C ASN A 197 -10.30 -21.93 23.54
N VAL A 198 -9.03 -21.54 23.47
CA VAL A 198 -7.92 -22.13 24.19
C VAL A 198 -7.41 -21.13 25.21
N ILE A 199 -7.26 -21.58 26.45
CA ILE A 199 -6.95 -20.72 27.60
C ILE A 199 -5.47 -20.30 27.61
N SER A 200 -4.57 -21.10 27.01
CA SER A 200 -3.13 -20.88 27.08
C SER A 200 -2.52 -20.33 25.78
N ILE A 201 -1.74 -19.24 25.89
CA ILE A 201 -0.96 -18.66 24.79
C ILE A 201 -0.01 -19.69 24.16
N ARG A 202 0.59 -20.59 24.96
CA ARG A 202 1.51 -21.61 24.45
C ARG A 202 0.80 -22.60 23.52
N GLN A 203 -0.41 -23.01 23.88
CA GLN A 203 -1.22 -23.89 23.04
C GLN A 203 -1.68 -23.14 21.77
N GLN A 204 -2.07 -21.87 21.91
CA GLN A 204 -2.45 -21.02 20.79
C GLN A 204 -1.31 -20.84 19.77
N VAL A 205 -0.07 -20.63 20.24
CA VAL A 205 1.13 -20.58 19.39
C VAL A 205 1.42 -21.92 18.75
N ARG A 206 1.22 -23.03 19.47
CA ARG A 206 1.39 -24.39 18.92
C ARG A 206 0.40 -24.68 17.78
N ILE A 207 -0.87 -24.30 17.95
CA ILE A 207 -1.92 -24.43 16.92
C ILE A 207 -1.59 -23.59 15.68
N ASN A 208 -1.06 -22.38 15.89
CA ASN A 208 -0.68 -21.45 14.82
C ASN A 208 0.81 -21.55 14.45
N GLY A 209 1.47 -22.67 14.76
CA GLY A 209 2.94 -22.78 14.71
C GLY A 209 3.52 -22.47 13.33
N GLU A 210 2.87 -22.94 12.26
CA GLU A 210 3.28 -22.64 10.88
C GLU A 210 3.20 -21.13 10.58
N ILE A 211 2.09 -20.48 10.94
CA ILE A 211 1.87 -19.04 10.72
C ILE A 211 2.92 -18.22 11.50
N VAL A 212 3.20 -18.61 12.75
CA VAL A 212 4.21 -17.97 13.59
C VAL A 212 5.61 -18.17 12.98
N ALA A 213 5.94 -19.38 12.53
CA ALA A 213 7.24 -19.67 11.92
C ALA A 213 7.44 -18.87 10.62
N THR A 214 6.47 -18.87 9.70
CA THR A 214 6.55 -18.09 8.46
C THR A 214 6.66 -16.60 8.76
N SER A 215 5.86 -16.07 9.69
CA SER A 215 5.93 -14.66 10.10
C SER A 215 7.28 -14.29 10.70
N THR A 216 7.84 -15.17 11.54
CA THR A 216 9.16 -14.98 12.14
C THR A 216 10.25 -14.95 11.07
N VAL A 217 10.22 -15.88 10.11
CA VAL A 217 11.16 -15.88 8.98
C VAL A 217 11.07 -14.57 8.19
N MET A 218 9.86 -14.09 7.90
CA MET A 218 9.67 -12.83 7.19
C MET A 218 10.20 -11.62 7.97
N VAL A 219 9.98 -11.56 9.29
CA VAL A 219 10.55 -10.51 10.16
C VAL A 219 12.08 -10.55 10.13
N VAL A 220 12.68 -11.73 10.33
CA VAL A 220 14.14 -11.90 10.31
C VAL A 220 14.72 -11.48 8.96
N LEU A 221 14.11 -11.91 7.85
CA LEU A 221 14.58 -11.53 6.51
C LEU A 221 14.42 -10.04 6.22
N SER A 222 13.31 -9.41 6.66
CA SER A 222 13.09 -7.97 6.52
C SER A 222 14.13 -7.17 7.29
N LEU A 223 14.36 -7.52 8.57
CA LEU A 223 15.37 -6.90 9.42
C LEU A 223 16.78 -7.13 8.89
N ALA A 224 17.10 -8.35 8.45
CA ALA A 224 18.40 -8.66 7.85
C ALA A 224 18.63 -7.83 6.58
N THR A 225 17.63 -7.74 5.69
CA THR A 225 17.70 -6.91 4.48
C THR A 225 17.99 -5.46 4.86
N TYR A 226 17.23 -4.89 5.80
CA TYR A 226 17.43 -3.52 6.25
C TYR A 226 18.81 -3.31 6.89
N CYS A 227 19.25 -4.21 7.78
CA CYS A 227 20.58 -4.15 8.40
C CYS A 227 21.71 -4.26 7.37
N LEU A 228 21.57 -5.09 6.33
CA LEU A 228 22.55 -5.22 5.25
C LEU A 228 22.60 -3.96 4.38
N LEU A 229 21.43 -3.39 4.04
CA LEU A 229 21.37 -2.10 3.34
C LEU A 229 22.07 -1.01 4.16
N ARG A 230 21.84 -0.98 5.47
CA ARG A 230 22.51 -0.07 6.37
C ARG A 230 24.01 -0.27 6.41
N TRP A 231 24.45 -1.50 6.55
CA TRP A 231 25.87 -1.82 6.58
C TRP A 231 26.58 -1.41 5.29
N GLY A 232 25.94 -1.66 4.13
CA GLY A 232 26.54 -1.42 2.81
C GLY A 232 26.43 0.02 2.29
N TRP A 233 25.40 0.78 2.68
CA TRP A 233 25.06 2.09 2.09
C TRP A 233 24.98 3.24 3.11
N ALA A 234 25.18 3.00 4.41
CA ALA A 234 25.23 4.10 5.38
C ALA A 234 26.49 4.93 5.22
N ASP A 235 26.29 6.23 4.97
CA ASP A 235 27.34 7.20 5.23
C ASP A 235 27.71 7.13 6.73
N ARG A 236 28.95 6.73 7.03
CA ARG A 236 29.46 6.50 8.39
C ARG A 236 29.57 7.80 9.21
N GLY A 237 29.24 8.94 8.61
CA GLY A 237 29.41 10.26 9.19
C GLY A 237 28.17 10.96 9.78
N ILE A 238 26.95 10.39 9.75
CA ILE A 238 25.75 11.24 9.96
C ILE A 238 24.92 10.96 11.23
N ASN A 239 24.83 12.02 12.04
CA ASN A 239 23.90 12.28 13.15
C ASN A 239 22.41 12.38 12.73
N THR A 240 21.95 11.72 11.65
CA THR A 240 20.61 11.96 11.05
C THR A 240 19.46 11.67 12.00
N MET A 241 19.65 10.72 12.92
CA MET A 241 18.68 10.44 13.96
C MET A 241 18.54 11.63 14.92
N VAL A 242 19.65 12.26 15.31
CA VAL A 242 19.62 13.45 16.17
C VAL A 242 18.99 14.65 15.44
N ASP A 243 19.28 14.83 14.16
CA ASP A 243 18.68 15.91 13.38
C ASP A 243 17.18 15.67 13.14
N GLN A 244 16.76 14.48 12.72
CA GLN A 244 15.32 14.19 12.56
C GLN A 244 14.55 14.26 13.88
N ALA A 245 15.13 13.82 14.99
CA ALA A 245 14.54 14.01 16.32
C ALA A 245 14.32 15.49 16.63
N ARG A 246 15.32 16.33 16.31
CA ARG A 246 15.26 17.78 16.51
C ARG A 246 14.24 18.48 15.59
N TRP A 247 14.11 18.04 14.34
CA TRP A 247 13.24 18.70 13.36
C TRP A 247 11.77 18.24 13.44
N TYR A 248 11.53 16.96 13.74
CA TYR A 248 10.19 16.36 13.64
C TYR A 248 9.54 16.03 14.99
N GLY A 249 10.33 15.87 16.06
CA GLY A 249 9.88 15.34 17.36
C GLY A 249 9.58 13.83 17.25
N TRP A 250 9.78 13.07 18.34
CA TRP A 250 9.58 11.60 18.36
C TRP A 250 8.70 11.16 19.54
N GLY A 251 8.09 9.99 19.42
CA GLY A 251 7.29 9.38 20.48
C GLY A 251 6.04 10.21 20.80
N LEU A 252 5.89 10.60 22.06
CA LEU A 252 4.71 11.35 22.53
C LEU A 252 4.61 12.75 21.94
N GLU A 253 5.73 13.38 21.58
CA GLU A 253 5.72 14.70 20.95
C GLU A 253 5.16 14.61 19.51
N ALA A 254 5.63 13.65 18.73
CA ALA A 254 5.09 13.36 17.40
C ALA A 254 3.61 12.99 17.48
N LEU A 255 3.23 12.12 18.44
CA LEU A 255 1.84 11.74 18.65
C LEU A 255 0.97 12.95 18.95
N ARG A 256 1.41 13.82 19.87
CA ARG A 256 0.70 15.05 20.21
C ARG A 256 0.53 15.93 18.97
N HIS A 257 1.61 16.21 18.23
CA HIS A 257 1.56 17.00 17.00
C HIS A 257 0.54 16.45 16.00
N ASN A 258 0.60 15.15 15.73
CA ASN A 258 -0.28 14.49 14.77
C ASN A 258 -1.76 14.50 15.20
N LEU A 259 -2.04 14.35 16.50
CA LEU A 259 -3.40 14.38 17.05
C LEU A 259 -3.96 15.80 17.18
N THR A 260 -3.13 16.83 17.26
CA THR A 260 -3.59 18.22 17.40
C THR A 260 -3.59 19.02 16.10
N THR A 261 -2.94 18.53 15.05
CA THR A 261 -2.78 19.28 13.78
C THR A 261 -3.97 19.03 12.84
N PRO A 262 -4.81 20.05 12.53
CA PRO A 262 -5.99 19.86 11.69
C PRO A 262 -5.70 19.40 10.26
N ALA A 263 -4.53 19.76 9.72
CA ALA A 263 -4.09 19.36 8.38
C ALA A 263 -3.97 17.84 8.26
N VAL A 264 -3.52 17.16 9.33
CA VAL A 264 -3.42 15.69 9.37
C VAL A 264 -4.80 15.07 9.15
N PHE A 265 -5.80 15.47 9.96
CA PHE A 265 -7.18 14.99 9.81
C PHE A 265 -7.79 15.33 8.46
N THR A 266 -7.54 16.54 7.95
CA THR A 266 -8.04 16.98 6.65
C THR A 266 -7.48 16.10 5.53
N ASN A 267 -6.18 15.80 5.57
CA ASN A 267 -5.53 14.92 4.59
C ASN A 267 -6.08 13.50 4.66
N TYR A 268 -6.33 12.96 5.86
CA TYR A 268 -7.01 11.67 6.03
C TYR A 268 -8.43 11.65 5.47
N LEU A 269 -9.25 12.63 5.82
CA LEU A 269 -10.62 12.72 5.32
C LEU A 269 -10.66 12.95 3.82
N THR A 270 -9.66 13.62 3.26
CA THR A 270 -9.55 13.81 1.81
C THR A 270 -9.17 12.53 1.09
N THR A 271 -8.25 11.72 1.67
CA THR A 271 -7.85 10.43 1.09
C THR A 271 -8.92 9.34 1.27
N TYR A 272 -9.54 9.23 2.44
CA TYR A 272 -10.45 8.12 2.76
C TYR A 272 -11.94 8.49 2.76
N HIS A 273 -12.28 9.77 2.80
CA HIS A 273 -13.66 10.25 2.99
C HIS A 273 -14.40 9.51 4.11
N LEU A 274 -15.70 9.32 3.94
CA LEU A 274 -16.55 8.57 4.86
C LEU A 274 -16.26 7.06 4.84
N PHE A 275 -15.56 6.55 3.82
CA PHE A 275 -15.19 5.13 3.77
C PHE A 275 -14.30 4.73 4.94
N LEU A 276 -13.54 5.66 5.54
CA LEU A 276 -12.79 5.37 6.77
C LEU A 276 -13.69 4.96 7.94
N LEU A 277 -14.89 5.55 8.03
CA LEU A 277 -15.79 5.41 9.17
C LEU A 277 -16.75 4.23 9.01
N LEU A 278 -17.08 3.86 7.78
CA LEU A 278 -18.06 2.80 7.49
C LEU A 278 -17.74 1.45 8.14
N PRO A 279 -16.47 1.00 8.23
CA PRO A 279 -16.16 -0.26 8.91
C PRO A 279 -16.52 -0.28 10.39
N PHE A 280 -16.46 0.89 11.03
CA PHE A 280 -16.78 1.06 12.44
C PHE A 280 -18.28 1.26 12.66
N VAL A 281 -18.92 2.12 11.85
CA VAL A 281 -20.37 2.37 11.94
C VAL A 281 -21.17 1.10 11.63
N LEU A 282 -20.72 0.32 10.64
CA LEU A 282 -21.37 -0.92 10.22
C LEU A 282 -20.67 -2.16 10.79
N TRP A 283 -20.08 -2.05 11.99
CA TRP A 283 -19.29 -3.11 12.63
C TRP A 283 -19.99 -4.47 12.63
N ASN A 284 -21.28 -4.48 13.00
CA ASN A 284 -22.09 -5.69 13.09
C ASN A 284 -22.30 -6.37 11.72
N LYS A 285 -22.13 -5.65 10.62
CA LYS A 285 -22.23 -6.18 9.25
C LYS A 285 -20.87 -6.57 8.64
N GLN A 286 -19.75 -6.33 9.33
CA GLN A 286 -18.42 -6.74 8.86
C GLN A 286 -18.19 -8.25 8.93
N SER A 287 -17.35 -8.78 8.04
CA SER A 287 -16.90 -10.18 8.15
C SER A 287 -15.88 -10.35 9.29
N PRO A 288 -15.75 -11.56 9.89
CA PRO A 288 -14.78 -11.80 10.95
C PRO A 288 -13.34 -11.44 10.57
N LEU A 289 -12.95 -11.70 9.31
CA LEU A 289 -11.64 -11.29 8.78
C LEU A 289 -11.46 -9.77 8.80
N HIS A 290 -12.43 -9.00 8.30
CA HIS A 290 -12.32 -7.54 8.28
C HIS A 290 -12.28 -6.94 9.68
N ARG A 291 -13.09 -7.46 10.61
CA ARG A 291 -13.02 -7.05 12.01
C ARG A 291 -11.62 -7.24 12.59
N ARG A 292 -10.98 -8.39 12.32
CA ARG A 292 -9.60 -8.64 12.76
C ARG A 292 -8.61 -7.67 12.12
N LEU A 293 -8.72 -7.41 10.82
CA LEU A 293 -7.84 -6.45 10.13
C LEU A 293 -7.99 -5.03 10.71
N VAL A 294 -9.22 -4.56 10.93
CA VAL A 294 -9.49 -3.24 11.49
C VAL A 294 -9.03 -3.11 12.94
N LEU A 295 -9.18 -4.16 13.77
CA LEU A 295 -8.78 -4.12 15.19
C LEU A 295 -7.29 -4.32 15.42
N TRP A 296 -6.64 -5.16 14.61
CA TRP A 296 -5.25 -5.54 14.84
C TRP A 296 -4.30 -4.85 13.88
N PHE A 297 -4.54 -4.96 12.57
CA PHE A 297 -3.61 -4.43 11.59
C PHE A 297 -3.64 -2.90 11.52
N CYS A 298 -4.82 -2.27 11.47
CA CYS A 298 -4.89 -0.81 11.35
C CYS A 298 -4.19 -0.08 12.52
N PRO A 299 -4.39 -0.43 13.81
CA PRO A 299 -3.67 0.23 14.90
C PRO A 299 -2.17 -0.04 14.88
N LEU A 300 -1.76 -1.29 14.60
CA LEU A 300 -0.34 -1.64 14.49
C LEU A 300 0.35 -0.95 13.30
N TYR A 301 -0.39 -0.56 12.28
CA TYR A 301 0.13 0.22 11.16
C TYR A 301 0.14 1.72 11.47
N ILE A 302 -0.95 2.28 12.01
CA ILE A 302 -1.10 3.72 12.28
C ILE A 302 -0.16 4.17 13.41
N LEU A 303 -0.09 3.41 14.50
CA LEU A 303 0.60 3.83 15.72
C LEU A 303 2.10 4.09 15.51
N PRO A 304 2.87 3.22 14.82
CA PRO A 304 4.26 3.53 14.50
C PRO A 304 4.40 4.85 13.73
N HIS A 305 3.57 5.09 12.71
CA HIS A 305 3.63 6.32 11.92
C HIS A 305 3.29 7.56 12.76
N LEU A 306 2.31 7.48 13.66
CA LEU A 306 1.99 8.58 14.57
C LEU A 306 3.11 8.88 15.58
N LEU A 307 3.93 7.89 15.93
CA LEU A 307 5.02 8.02 16.90
C LEU A 307 6.36 8.38 16.28
N THR A 308 6.62 8.01 15.03
CA THR A 308 7.95 8.15 14.42
C THR A 308 8.02 9.17 13.28
N ALA A 309 6.89 9.67 12.79
CA ALA A 309 6.84 10.62 11.69
C ALA A 309 5.79 11.72 11.92
N ARG A 310 5.95 12.86 11.25
CA ARG A 310 4.85 13.82 11.07
C ARG A 310 3.96 13.32 9.94
N VAL A 311 2.71 13.05 10.30
CA VAL A 311 1.72 12.30 9.51
C VAL A 311 0.96 13.22 8.54
N GLU A 312 1.55 14.34 8.18
CA GLU A 312 0.98 15.28 7.21
C GLU A 312 0.93 14.69 5.79
N GLU A 313 1.75 13.67 5.52
CA GLU A 313 1.79 12.97 4.24
C GLU A 313 0.74 11.84 4.18
N SER A 314 -0.43 12.10 3.59
CA SER A 314 -1.50 11.09 3.50
C SER A 314 -1.12 9.83 2.71
N ARG A 315 -0.10 9.93 1.83
CA ARG A 315 0.44 8.80 1.06
C ARG A 315 0.88 7.62 1.94
N LEU A 316 1.35 7.91 3.16
CA LEU A 316 1.82 6.90 4.11
C LEU A 316 0.73 5.93 4.51
N PHE A 317 -0.54 6.30 4.35
CA PHE A 317 -1.66 5.47 4.77
C PHE A 317 -2.25 4.67 3.62
N LEU A 318 -1.91 4.93 2.36
CA LEU A 318 -2.51 4.25 1.20
C LEU A 318 -2.63 2.71 1.37
N PRO A 319 -1.69 2.00 2.03
CA PRO A 319 -1.86 0.57 2.34
C PRO A 319 -3.10 0.24 3.18
N LEU A 320 -3.54 1.10 4.10
CA LEU A 320 -4.76 0.94 4.90
C LEU A 320 -6.03 0.96 4.05
N LEU A 321 -6.01 1.63 2.90
CA LEU A 321 -7.14 1.69 1.99
C LEU A 321 -7.60 0.29 1.58
N ILE A 322 -6.66 -0.64 1.48
CA ILE A 322 -6.89 -2.01 1.05
C ILE A 322 -7.59 -2.84 2.14
N VAL A 323 -7.51 -2.42 3.40
CA VAL A 323 -8.26 -3.01 4.51
C VAL A 323 -9.63 -2.35 4.66
N VAL A 324 -9.66 -1.01 4.61
CA VAL A 324 -10.86 -0.20 4.85
C VAL A 324 -11.88 -0.34 3.72
N LEU A 325 -11.42 -0.34 2.46
CA LEU A 325 -12.28 -0.30 1.29
C LEU A 325 -13.14 -1.56 1.12
N PRO A 326 -12.60 -2.80 1.10
CA PRO A 326 -13.45 -3.98 0.97
C PRO A 326 -14.43 -4.12 2.14
N GLY A 327 -14.03 -3.80 3.37
CA GLY A 327 -14.92 -3.81 4.53
C GLY A 327 -16.07 -2.81 4.39
N SER A 328 -15.78 -1.62 3.87
CA SER A 328 -16.79 -0.58 3.62
C SER A 328 -17.77 -0.98 2.52
N ILE A 329 -17.26 -1.43 1.38
CA ILE A 329 -18.09 -1.83 0.23
C ILE A 329 -19.00 -3.00 0.62
N MET A 330 -18.46 -4.04 1.24
CA MET A 330 -19.27 -5.20 1.63
C MET A 330 -20.37 -4.84 2.62
N SER A 331 -20.09 -3.96 3.59
CA SER A 331 -21.09 -3.55 4.57
C SER A 331 -22.19 -2.68 3.96
N LEU A 332 -21.85 -1.80 3.02
CA LEU A 332 -22.86 -1.07 2.23
C LEU A 332 -23.72 -2.01 1.41
N LEU A 333 -23.12 -3.01 0.73
CA LEU A 333 -23.87 -4.00 -0.05
C LEU A 333 -24.84 -4.80 0.82
N ARG A 334 -24.41 -5.21 2.03
CA ARG A 334 -25.27 -5.88 3.01
C ARG A 334 -26.40 -4.98 3.51
N LEU A 335 -26.13 -3.70 3.75
CA LEU A 335 -27.15 -2.74 4.16
C LEU A 335 -28.23 -2.59 3.07
N ILE A 336 -27.82 -2.44 1.81
CA ILE A 336 -28.72 -2.31 0.65
C ILE A 336 -29.53 -3.60 0.41
N SER A 337 -28.95 -4.78 0.67
CA SER A 337 -29.67 -6.04 0.49
C SER A 337 -30.75 -6.23 1.56
N HIS A 338 -30.47 -5.93 2.83
CA HIS A 338 -31.46 -6.06 3.91
C HIS A 338 -32.66 -5.13 3.71
N GLY A 339 -32.41 -3.87 3.34
CA GLY A 339 -33.50 -2.91 3.09
C GLY A 339 -34.40 -3.29 1.91
N ARG A 340 -33.92 -4.12 0.96
CA ARG A 340 -34.76 -4.66 -0.12
C ARG A 340 -35.66 -5.79 0.36
N HIS A 341 -35.17 -6.69 1.20
CA HIS A 341 -35.99 -7.77 1.76
C HIS A 341 -37.12 -7.23 2.65
N GLU A 342 -36.84 -6.22 3.47
CA GLU A 342 -37.85 -5.58 4.32
C GLU A 342 -38.92 -4.83 3.51
N ARG A 343 -38.54 -4.12 2.43
CA ARG A 343 -39.49 -3.35 1.61
C ARG A 343 -40.36 -4.19 0.68
N PHE A 344 -39.88 -5.35 0.26
CA PHE A 344 -40.62 -6.20 -0.70
C PHE A 344 -41.35 -7.37 -0.04
N GLY A 345 -41.33 -7.50 1.29
CA GLY A 345 -42.09 -8.56 2.00
C GLY A 345 -41.67 -9.99 1.60
N LEU A 346 -40.54 -10.14 0.93
CA LEU A 346 -39.98 -11.43 0.54
C LEU A 346 -39.22 -12.00 1.73
N GLY A 347 -39.97 -12.41 2.75
CA GLY A 347 -39.48 -13.24 3.83
C GLY A 347 -39.09 -14.60 3.25
N VAL A 348 -37.79 -14.82 3.07
CA VAL A 348 -37.26 -16.17 2.91
C VAL A 348 -37.33 -16.78 4.31
N GLN A 349 -38.23 -17.73 4.50
CA GLN A 349 -38.16 -18.64 5.64
C GLN A 349 -36.90 -19.49 5.44
N ASP A 350 -35.95 -19.34 6.35
CA ASP A 350 -34.73 -20.17 6.43
C ASP A 350 -35.05 -21.66 6.65
#